data_AF-X1JJV3-F1
#
_entry.id   AF-X1JJV3-F1
#
_cell.length_a   1.000
_cell.length_b   1.000
_cell.length_c   1.000
_cell.angle_alpha   90.00
_cell.angle_beta   90.00
_cell.angle_gamma   90.00
#
_symmetry.space_group_name_H-M   'P 1'
#
loop_
_entity.id
_entity.type
_entity.pdbx_description
1 polymer ?
#
loop_
_entity_poly.entity_id
_entity_poly.type
_entity_poly.pdbx_seq_one_letter_code
_entity_poly.pdbx_strand_id
1 'polypeptide(L)' 'LILIDELLTPDSSRIWDTDLYKIGQSQPSYDKQPVRDWLTESGWNKEPPAPMLPQEVIEATTRRYEQAYERLTGRKLVP' A
#
# COMPACT_ATOMS: atom_id res chain seq x y z
N LEU A 1 -12.40 -21.10 19.18
CA LEU A 1 -11.96 -19.81 18.60
C LEU A 1 -11.61 -20.06 17.13
N ILE A 2 -12.00 -19.19 16.20
CA ILE A 2 -11.72 -19.33 14.76
C ILE A 2 -11.26 -17.97 14.22
N LEU A 3 -10.23 -17.96 13.37
CA LEU A 3 -9.81 -16.78 12.62
C LEU A 3 -10.69 -16.63 11.38
N ILE A 4 -11.16 -15.42 11.13
CA ILE A 4 -11.96 -15.04 9.97
C ILE A 4 -11.28 -13.86 9.24
N ASP A 5 -11.82 -13.48 8.09
CA ASP A 5 -11.36 -12.38 7.24
C ASP A 5 -9.94 -12.59 6.67
N GLU A 6 -9.34 -11.54 6.11
CA GLU A 6 -7.96 -11.54 5.65
C GLU A 6 -6.93 -11.44 6.80
N LEU A 7 -5.73 -11.96 6.56
CA LEU A 7 -4.65 -11.97 7.54
C LEU A 7 -3.32 -11.62 6.87
N LEU A 8 -2.56 -10.71 7.50
CA LEU A 8 -1.19 -10.34 7.10
C LEU A 8 -1.08 -9.82 5.66
N THR A 9 -2.14 -9.18 5.16
CA THR A 9 -2.15 -8.47 3.88
C THR A 9 -1.74 -7.00 4.10
N PRO A 10 -1.31 -6.27 3.05
CA PRO A 10 -1.08 -4.82 3.15
C PRO A 10 -2.33 -3.99 3.50
N ASP A 11 -3.52 -4.60 3.40
CA ASP A 11 -4.80 -3.97 3.73
C ASP A 11 -5.15 -4.12 5.22
N SER A 12 -4.85 -5.29 5.79
CA SER A 12 -5.05 -5.61 7.20
C SER A 12 -3.86 -5.28 8.09
N SER A 13 -2.68 -5.01 7.51
CA SER A 13 -1.41 -4.87 8.25
C SER A 13 -0.54 -3.74 7.70
N ARG A 14 0.24 -3.10 8.59
CA ARG A 14 1.33 -2.20 8.18
C ARG A 14 2.62 -3.01 8.00
N ILE A 15 3.16 -2.99 6.80
CA ILE A 15 4.38 -3.72 6.45
C ILE A 15 5.47 -2.69 6.19
N TRP A 16 6.54 -2.73 7.00
CA TRP A 16 7.68 -1.81 6.91
C TRP A 16 8.94 -2.55 6.50
N ASP A 17 9.77 -1.90 5.69
CA ASP A 17 11.10 -2.40 5.38
C ASP A 17 12.03 -2.18 6.58
N THR A 18 12.64 -3.26 7.08
CA THR A 18 13.58 -3.21 8.20
C THR A 18 14.80 -2.35 7.89
N ASP A 19 15.23 -2.29 6.63
CA ASP A 19 16.40 -1.53 6.20
C ASP A 19 16.14 -0.01 6.19
N LEU A 20 14.87 0.39 6.11
CA LEU A 20 14.45 1.80 6.10
C LEU A 20 13.87 2.26 7.44
N TYR A 21 13.68 1.34 8.38
CA TYR A 21 13.05 1.62 9.66
C TYR A 21 13.90 2.56 10.52
N LYS A 22 13.27 3.61 11.08
CA LYS A 22 13.88 4.50 12.08
C LYS A 22 12.88 4.96 13.13
N ILE A 23 13.28 4.93 14.39
CA ILE A 23 12.43 5.40 15.50
C ILE A 23 12.16 6.91 15.38
N GLY A 24 10.95 7.33 15.72
CA GLY A 24 10.58 8.75 15.83
C GLY A 24 10.13 9.43 14.54
N GLN A 25 9.93 8.68 13.45
CA GLN A 25 9.43 9.22 12.17
C GLN A 25 8.32 8.35 11.56
N SER A 26 7.73 8.82 10.46
CA SER A 26 6.87 7.99 9.61
C SER A 26 7.74 6.97 8.85
N GLN A 27 7.22 5.75 8.68
CA GLN A 27 7.95 4.68 8.01
C GLN A 27 7.43 4.51 6.58
N PRO A 28 8.32 4.27 5.59
CA PRO A 28 7.90 3.79 4.28
C PRO A 28 7.12 2.47 4.44
N SER A 29 5.86 2.48 4.02
CA SER A 29 4.93 1.35 4.13
C SER A 29 4.64 0.78 2.75
N TYR A 30 4.54 -0.55 2.66
CA TYR A 30 4.11 -1.24 1.43
C TYR A 30 2.59 -1.24 1.27
N ASP A 31 1.94 -0.11 1.49
CA ASP A 31 0.49 0.02 1.47
C ASP A 31 0.03 1.03 0.39
N LYS A 32 -1.21 1.51 0.56
CA LYS A 32 -1.88 2.48 -0.33
C LYS A 32 -1.31 3.91 -0.25
N GLN A 33 -0.12 4.12 0.30
CA GLN A 33 0.50 5.44 0.41
C GLN A 33 0.52 6.27 -0.89
N PRO A 34 0.95 5.76 -2.07
CA PRO A 34 0.89 6.54 -3.31
C PRO A 34 -0.51 7.06 -3.67
N VAL A 35 -1.56 6.28 -3.42
CA VAL A 35 -2.95 6.72 -3.62
C VAL A 35 -3.31 7.84 -2.63
N ARG A 36 -2.93 7.68 -1.36
CA ARG A 36 -3.22 8.67 -0.31
C ARG A 36 -2.52 10.00 -0.57
N ASP A 37 -1.25 9.95 -0.95
CA ASP A 37 -0.45 11.12 -1.28
C ASP A 37 -1.08 11.85 -2.47
N TRP A 38 -1.34 11.13 -3.56
CA TRP A 38 -1.94 11.71 -4.75
C TRP A 38 -3.33 12.31 -4.50
N LEU A 39 -4.20 11.61 -3.76
CA LEU A 39 -5.52 12.15 -3.43
C LEU A 39 -5.41 13.43 -2.58
N THR A 40 -4.45 13.49 -1.66
CA THR A 40 -4.20 14.69 -0.84
C THR A 40 -3.71 15.86 -1.70
N GLU A 41 -2.85 15.59 -2.69
CA GLU A 41 -2.28 16.60 -3.58
C GLU A 41 -3.23 17.03 -4.72
N SER A 42 -4.16 16.16 -5.12
CA SER A 42 -5.13 16.42 -6.21
C SER A 42 -6.12 17.56 -5.95
N GLY A 43 -6.19 18.06 -4.71
CA GLY A 43 -7.19 19.06 -4.30
C GLY A 43 -8.58 18.48 -4.06
N TRP A 44 -8.74 17.15 -4.04
CA TRP A 44 -10.00 16.50 -3.76
C TRP A 44 -10.45 16.75 -2.32
N ASN A 45 -11.70 17.21 -2.16
CA ASN A 45 -12.29 17.55 -0.86
C ASN A 45 -12.73 16.33 -0.02
N LYS A 46 -12.40 15.11 -0.47
CA LYS A 46 -12.79 13.82 0.14
C LYS A 46 -14.29 13.49 0.07
N GLU A 47 -15.05 14.21 -0.75
CA GLU A 47 -16.46 13.92 -1.02
C GLU A 47 -16.60 13.16 -2.35
N PRO A 48 -17.44 12.12 -2.44
CA PRO A 48 -17.68 11.41 -3.69
C PRO A 48 -18.23 12.31 -4.81
N PRO A 49 -17.88 12.04 -6.09
CA PRO A 49 -16.95 11.00 -6.54
C PRO A 49 -15.49 11.42 -6.37
N ALA A 50 -14.62 10.46 -6.06
CA ALA A 50 -13.17 10.67 -6.13
C ALA A 50 -12.72 10.85 -7.58
N PRO A 51 -11.66 11.64 -7.84
CA PRO A 51 -11.09 11.75 -9.17
C PRO A 51 -10.45 10.42 -9.61
N MET A 52 -10.40 10.21 -10.93
CA MET A 52 -9.72 9.04 -11.49
C MET A 52 -8.22 9.11 -11.20
N LEU A 53 -7.68 7.99 -10.69
CA LEU A 53 -6.25 7.88 -10.43
C LEU A 53 -5.47 7.87 -11.76
N PRO A 54 -4.38 8.65 -11.87
CA PRO A 54 -3.46 8.55 -12.98
C PRO A 54 -2.80 7.18 -13.04
N GLN A 55 -2.40 6.78 -14.26
CA GLN A 55 -1.83 5.47 -14.52
C GLN A 55 -0.57 5.21 -13.68
N GLU A 56 0.27 6.22 -13.49
CA GLU A 56 1.49 6.14 -12.70
C GLU A 56 1.22 5.83 -11.22
N VAL A 57 0.11 6.34 -10.65
CA VAL A 57 -0.29 6.08 -9.27
C VAL A 57 -0.79 4.65 -9.13
N ILE A 58 -1.57 4.18 -10.10
CA ILE A 58 -2.05 2.81 -10.17
C ILE A 58 -0.86 1.86 -10.20
N GLU A 59 0.05 2.04 -11.14
CA GLU A 59 1.24 1.18 -11.28
C GLU A 59 2.16 1.24 -10.07
N ALA A 60 2.37 2.42 -9.48
CA ALA A 60 3.18 2.57 -8.28
C ALA A 60 2.54 1.89 -7.06
N THR A 61 1.21 1.79 -7.02
CA THR A 61 0.49 1.05 -5.98
C THR A 61 0.61 -0.45 -6.24
N THR A 62 0.34 -0.91 -7.46
CA THR A 62 0.48 -2.32 -7.87
C THR A 62 1.86 -2.87 -7.54
N ARG A 63 2.92 -2.16 -7.94
CA ARG A 63 4.31 -2.57 -7.66
C ARG A 63 4.59 -2.74 -6.16
N ARG A 64 3.99 -1.94 -5.29
CA ARG A 64 4.18 -2.08 -3.83
C ARG A 64 3.52 -3.35 -3.30
N TYR A 65 2.32 -3.69 -3.76
CA TYR A 65 1.64 -4.93 -3.37
C TYR A 65 2.39 -6.16 -3.89
N GLU A 66 2.87 -6.13 -5.13
CA GLU A 66 3.71 -7.19 -5.70
C GLU A 66 5.00 -7.39 -4.88
N GLN A 67 5.68 -6.30 -4.51
CA GLN A 67 6.87 -6.35 -3.67
C GLN A 67 6.59 -6.89 -2.28
N ALA A 68 5.49 -6.48 -1.64
CA ALA A 68 5.09 -7.01 -0.33
C ALA A 68 4.83 -8.52 -0.42
N TYR A 69 4.07 -8.95 -1.42
CA TYR A 69 3.81 -10.37 -1.67
C TYR A 69 5.09 -11.16 -1.89
N GLU A 70 5.98 -10.68 -2.77
CA GLU A 70 7.23 -11.37 -3.08
C GLU A 70 8.16 -11.45 -1.88
N ARG A 71 8.28 -10.38 -1.09
CA ARG A 71 9.10 -10.37 0.13
C ARG A 71 8.56 -11.28 1.23
N LEU A 72 7.24 -11.31 1.42
CA LEU A 72 6.62 -12.14 2.46
C LEU A 72 6.59 -13.63 2.10
N THR A 73 6.42 -13.95 0.81
CA THR A 73 6.19 -15.33 0.36
C THR A 73 7.39 -15.97 -0.34
N GLY A 74 8.35 -15.17 -0.80
CA GLY A 74 9.45 -15.60 -1.66
C GLY A 74 9.02 -15.99 -3.09
N ARG A 75 7.80 -15.62 -3.51
CA ARG A 75 7.23 -15.98 -4.82
C ARG A 75 6.83 -14.74 -5.60
N LYS A 76 6.93 -14.81 -6.93
CA LYS A 76 6.36 -13.77 -7.79
C LYS A 76 4.85 -13.94 -7.89
N LEU A 77 4.14 -12.82 -7.80
CA LEU A 77 2.73 -12.79 -8.14
C LEU A 77 2.62 -12.87 -9.67
N VAL A 78 2.06 -13.96 -10.18
CA VAL A 78 1.83 -14.15 -11.61
C VAL A 78 0.37 -13.79 -11.90
N PRO A 79 0.07 -13.03 -12.96
CA PRO A 79 -1.30 -12.73 -13.38
C PRO A 79 -2.13 -13.98 -13.68
#